data_AF-A0A1C6A8K8-F1
#
_entry.id   AF-A0A1C6A8K8-F1
#
_cell.length_a   1.000
_cell.length_b   1.000
_cell.length_c   1.000
_cell.angle_alpha   90.00
_cell.angle_beta   90.00
_cell.angle_gamma   90.00
#
_symmetry.space_group_name_H-M   'P 1'
#
loop_
_entity.id
_entity.type
_entity.pdbx_description
1 polymer ?
#
loop_
_entity_poly.entity_id
_entity_poly.type
_entity_poly.pdbx_seq_one_letter_code
_entity_poly.pdbx_strand_id
1 'polypeptide(L)'
;MKVETGEVKEHPTYKRIQEYVQEKYGFKVHTAYIAEVKRMVGLDMHKAPNAVEQRKHEYHPCPPEKVEAIKDALRHFGLIAE
;
A
#
# COMPACT_ATOMS: atom_id res chain seq x y z
N MET A 1 22.97 4.58 22.17
CA MET A 1 23.04 3.89 20.87
C MET A 1 22.80 4.93 19.79
N LYS A 2 23.72 5.03 18.82
CA LYS A 2 23.79 6.06 17.79
C LYS A 2 22.95 5.64 16.58
N VAL A 3 22.26 6.63 16.01
CA VAL A 3 21.75 6.76 14.62
C VAL A 3 20.69 5.71 14.22
N GLU A 4 19.57 6.08 13.59
CA GLU A 4 19.51 6.70 12.27
C GLU A 4 18.40 7.76 12.17
N THR A 5 18.79 8.93 11.68
CA THR A 5 17.92 10.01 11.22
C THR A 5 17.31 9.58 9.89
N GLY A 6 16.24 8.77 9.93
CA GLY A 6 15.42 8.47 8.76
C GLY A 6 14.37 9.55 8.62
N GLU A 7 14.39 10.26 7.50
CA GLU A 7 13.41 11.28 7.09
C GLU A 7 12.00 10.94 7.59
N VAL A 8 11.32 11.87 8.27
CA VAL A 8 9.88 11.76 8.56
C VAL A 8 9.14 11.96 7.24
N LYS A 9 9.32 11.03 6.28
CA LYS A 9 8.42 10.87 5.15
C LYS A 9 7.14 10.36 5.78
N GLU A 10 6.16 11.25 5.89
CA GLU A 10 4.85 10.98 6.45
C GLU A 10 4.28 9.75 5.70
N HIS A 11 4.44 8.55 6.27
CA HIS A 11 4.00 7.34 5.61
C HIS A 11 2.47 7.41 5.59
N PRO A 12 1.82 7.48 4.43
CA PRO A 12 0.37 7.50 4.40
C PRO A 12 -0.12 6.21 5.04
N THR A 13 -0.92 6.38 6.08
CA THR A 13 -1.64 5.23 6.65
C THR A 13 -2.53 4.64 5.57
N TYR A 14 -2.85 3.34 5.68
CA TYR A 14 -3.75 2.68 4.74
C TYR A 14 -5.05 3.46 4.53
N LYS A 15 -5.55 4.12 5.58
CA LYS A 15 -6.71 5.00 5.54
C LYS A 15 -6.53 6.18 4.57
N ARG A 16 -5.39 6.88 4.60
CA ARG A 16 -5.10 8.00 3.68
C ARG A 16 -5.09 7.57 2.22
N ILE A 17 -4.56 6.37 1.93
CA ILE A 17 -4.59 5.79 0.57
C ILE A 17 -6.04 5.50 0.16
N GLN A 18 -6.86 4.96 1.06
CA GLN A 18 -8.27 4.70 0.79
C GLN A 18 -9.06 5.98 0.54
N GLU A 19 -8.83 7.01 1.35
CA GLU A 19 -9.46 8.33 1.21
C GLU A 19 -9.04 8.98 -0.11
N TYR A 20 -7.75 9.00 -0.44
CA TYR A 20 -7.26 9.54 -1.71
C TYR A 20 -7.91 8.88 -2.92
N VAL A 21 -7.97 7.54 -2.92
CA VAL A 21 -8.60 6.80 -4.02
C VAL A 21 -10.10 7.07 -4.09
N GLN A 22 -10.78 7.18 -2.94
CA GLN A 22 -12.20 7.50 -2.90
C GLN A 22 -12.48 8.93 -3.38
N GLU A 23 -11.68 9.92 -3.00
CA GLU A 23 -11.84 11.32 -3.40
C GLU A 23 -11.51 11.52 -4.89
N LYS A 24 -10.48 10.85 -5.40
CA LYS A 24 -10.03 11.01 -6.80
C LYS A 24 -10.81 10.16 -7.80
N TYR A 25 -11.14 8.91 -7.44
CA TYR A 25 -11.78 7.95 -8.34
C TYR A 25 -13.22 7.61 -7.97
N GLY A 26 -13.72 8.06 -6.81
CA GLY A 26 -15.10 7.83 -6.40
C GLY A 26 -15.39 6.42 -5.84
N PHE A 27 -14.38 5.56 -5.66
CA PHE A 27 -14.55 4.21 -5.13
C PHE A 27 -13.61 3.88 -3.97
N LYS A 28 -14.05 2.96 -3.10
CA LYS A 28 -13.25 2.47 -1.98
C LYS A 28 -12.40 1.26 -2.37
N VAL A 29 -11.15 1.25 -1.93
CA VAL A 29 -10.23 0.12 -2.07
C VAL A 29 -10.06 -0.63 -0.75
N HIS A 30 -9.98 -1.96 -0.82
CA HIS A 30 -9.68 -2.77 0.37
C HIS A 30 -8.20 -2.69 0.73
N THR A 31 -7.91 -2.79 2.03
CA THR A 31 -6.54 -2.84 2.55
C THR A 31 -5.74 -4.01 1.99
N ALA A 32 -6.39 -5.14 1.70
CA ALA A 32 -5.77 -6.28 1.01
C ALA A 32 -5.21 -5.91 -0.37
N TYR A 33 -5.95 -5.12 -1.15
CA TYR A 33 -5.47 -4.63 -2.44
C TYR A 33 -4.28 -3.67 -2.29
N ILE A 34 -4.31 -2.80 -1.26
CA ILE A 34 -3.18 -1.91 -1.01
C ILE A 34 -1.94 -2.71 -0.63
N ALA A 35 -2.08 -3.74 0.21
CA ALA A 35 -0.98 -4.62 0.58
C ALA A 35 -0.42 -5.38 -0.63
N GLU A 36 -1.28 -5.88 -1.53
CA GLU A 36 -0.85 -6.57 -2.75
C GLU A 36 -0.14 -5.64 -3.73
N VAL A 37 -0.66 -4.43 -3.95
CA VAL A 37 0.01 -3.43 -4.81
C VAL A 37 1.34 -2.99 -4.20
N LYS A 38 1.42 -2.81 -2.88
CA LYS A 38 2.69 -2.54 -2.19
C LYS A 38 3.71 -3.67 -2.39
N ARG A 39 3.28 -4.94 -2.33
CA ARG A 39 4.15 -6.08 -2.68
C ARG A 39 4.59 -6.05 -4.14
N MET A 40 3.67 -5.72 -5.05
CA MET A 40 3.93 -5.67 -6.50
C MET A 40 4.99 -4.62 -6.86
N VAL A 41 5.02 -3.49 -6.16
CA VAL A 41 5.98 -2.40 -6.38
C VAL A 41 7.26 -2.53 -5.54
N GLY A 42 7.45 -3.63 -4.82
CA GLY A 42 8.67 -3.87 -4.03
C GLY A 42 8.79 -3.00 -2.78
N LEU A 43 7.69 -2.42 -2.29
CA LEU A 43 7.64 -1.82 -0.95
C LEU A 43 7.69 -2.96 0.07
N ASP A 44 8.91 -3.32 0.48
CA ASP A 44 9.20 -4.43 1.37
C ASP A 44 8.41 -4.28 2.69
N MET A 45 7.35 -5.07 2.83
CA MET A 45 6.74 -5.29 4.13
C MET A 45 7.70 -6.19 4.88
N HIS A 46 8.64 -5.59 5.63
CA HIS A 46 9.54 -6.30 6.53
C HIS A 46 8.80 -7.49 7.15
N LYS A 47 9.24 -8.71 6.82
CA LYS A 47 8.62 -9.94 7.31
C LYS A 47 8.57 -9.88 8.83
N ALA A 48 7.37 -9.71 9.39
CA ALA A 48 7.19 -9.87 10.81
C ALA A 48 7.64 -11.31 11.17
N PRO A 49 8.47 -11.51 12.21
CA PRO A 49 8.95 -12.84 12.61
C PRO A 49 7.81 -13.81 12.97
N ASN A 50 6.61 -13.28 13.16
CA ASN A 50 5.39 -14.00 13.50
C ASN A 50 4.48 -14.17 12.26
N ALA A 51 5.05 -14.25 11.05
CA ALA A 51 4.29 -14.39 9.81
C ALA A 51 3.56 -15.74 9.80
N VAL A 52 2.39 -15.76 10.45
CA VAL A 52 1.37 -16.77 10.26
C VAL A 52 1.12 -16.82 8.75
N GLU A 53 1.41 -17.98 8.18
CA GLU A 53 1.20 -18.30 6.78
C GLU A 53 -0.17 -17.75 6.40
N GLN A 54 -0.16 -16.68 5.60
CA GLN A 54 -1.37 -15.96 5.27
C GLN A 54 -2.27 -16.96 4.57
N ARG A 55 -3.30 -17.45 5.31
CA ARG A 55 -4.39 -18.21 4.74
C ARG A 55 -4.75 -17.52 3.45
N LYS A 56 -4.64 -18.25 2.34
CA LYS A 56 -5.10 -17.87 1.02
C LYS A 56 -6.55 -17.43 1.14
N HIS A 57 -6.81 -16.19 1.54
CA HIS A 57 -8.03 -15.55 1.16
C HIS A 57 -7.91 -15.46 -0.34
N GLU A 58 -8.75 -16.21 -1.05
CA GLU A 58 -9.08 -15.96 -2.45
C GLU A 58 -9.65 -14.54 -2.53
N TYR A 59 -8.80 -13.54 -2.37
CA TYR A 59 -9.08 -12.23 -2.88
C TYR A 59 -9.06 -12.40 -4.39
N HIS A 60 -10.22 -12.17 -5.00
CA HIS A 60 -10.29 -12.00 -6.44
C HIS A 60 -9.21 -10.98 -6.84
N PRO A 61 -8.48 -11.24 -7.95
CA PRO A 61 -7.43 -10.33 -8.38
C PRO A 61 -7.99 -8.91 -8.43
N CYS A 62 -7.28 -7.99 -7.76
CA CYS A 62 -7.68 -6.59 -7.71
C CYS A 62 -7.94 -6.12 -9.15
N PRO A 63 -9.13 -5.55 -9.45
CA PRO A 63 -9.39 -5.06 -10.80
C PRO A 63 -8.34 -4.01 -11.17
N PRO A 64 -7.89 -3.97 -12.43
CA PRO A 64 -6.78 -3.12 -12.86
C PRO A 64 -7.02 -1.64 -12.52
N GLU A 65 -8.26 -1.17 -12.61
CA GLU A 65 -8.65 0.19 -12.23
C GLU A 65 -8.29 0.54 -10.78
N LYS A 66 -8.48 -0.39 -9.85
CA LYS A 66 -8.13 -0.22 -8.43
C LYS A 66 -6.62 -0.32 -8.21
N VAL A 67 -5.93 -1.18 -8.96
CA VAL A 67 -4.47 -1.28 -8.92
C VAL A 67 -3.84 0.04 -9.34
N GLU A 68 -4.30 0.63 -10.44
CA GLU A 68 -3.81 1.92 -10.93
C GLU A 68 -4.10 3.04 -9.93
N ALA A 69 -5.32 3.09 -9.38
CA ALA A 69 -5.66 4.08 -8.37
C ALA A 69 -4.79 3.99 -7.11
N ILE A 70 -4.48 2.77 -6.65
CA ILE A 70 -3.59 2.56 -5.51
C ILE A 70 -2.15 2.94 -5.88
N LYS A 71 -1.64 2.55 -7.06
CA LYS A 71 -0.30 2.94 -7.52
C LYS A 71 -0.17 4.46 -7.62
N ASP A 72 -1.17 5.14 -8.15
CA ASP A 72 -1.23 6.59 -8.23
C ASP A 72 -1.24 7.23 -6.83
N ALA A 73 -2.01 6.70 -5.88
CA ALA A 73 -1.95 7.13 -4.50
C ALA A 73 -0.55 6.92 -3.89
N LEU A 74 0.06 5.74 -4.08
CA LEU A 74 1.42 5.44 -3.60
C LEU A 74 2.46 6.41 -4.19
N ARG A 75 2.33 6.78 -5.48
CA ARG A 75 3.15 7.80 -6.14
C ARG A 75 2.94 9.17 -5.51
N HIS A 76 1.68 9.56 -5.31
CA HIS A 76 1.32 10.85 -4.73
C HIS A 76 1.91 11.04 -3.33
N PHE A 77 1.92 9.98 -2.53
CA PHE A 77 2.52 10.00 -1.20
C PHE A 77 4.04 9.74 -1.18
N GLY A 78 4.69 9.62 -2.35
CA GLY A 78 6.13 9.39 -2.45
C GLY A 78 6.60 8.02 -1.92
N LEU A 79 5.70 7.05 -1.84
CA LEU A 79 6.03 5.68 -1.46
C LEU A 79 6.66 4.89 -2.61
N ILE A 80 6.32 5.24 -3.85
CA ILE A 80 7.00 4.71 -5.04
C ILE A 80 7.46 5.88 -5.90
N ALA A 81 8.72 5.85 -6.32
CA ALA A 81 9.22 6.66 -7.41
C ALA A 81 9.05 5.85 -8.71
N GLU A 82 8.61 6.51 -9.78
CA GLU A 82 8.55 5.91 -11.12
C GLU A 82 9.95 5.54 -11.63
#